data_AF-A0A3D6DK43-F1
#
_entry.id   AF-A0A3D6DK43-F1
#
_cell.length_a   1.000
_cell.length_b   1.000
_cell.length_c   1.000
_cell.angle_alpha   90.00
_cell.angle_beta   90.00
_cell.angle_gamma   90.00
#
_symmetry.space_group_name_H-M   'P 1'
#
loop_
_entity.id
_entity.type
_entity.pdbx_description
1 polymer ?
#
loop_
_entity_poly.entity_id
_entity_poly.type
_entity_poly.pdbx_seq_one_letter_code
_entity_poly.pdbx_strand_id
1 'polypeptide(L)'
;YGLIDLISILPFFLNQLVKVDGRFLRILRLFRLTRIFKLGRGSSSLKLFIKALNGVKNELKFTLFLSLLAILFSASAIYYLEHEAQPEKFSSITESIWWATVSLATVGYGDVYPVTAGGKIFASIISLIGIGIVAIPTGIISASFVEEIHNQRKGKK
;
A
#
# COMPACT_ATOMS: atom_id res chain seq x y z
N TYR A 1 18.72 -10.17 13.28
CA TYR A 1 17.90 -11.38 13.57
C TYR A 1 17.42 -11.42 15.03
N GLY A 2 18.29 -11.14 16.01
CA GLY A 2 17.91 -11.15 17.44
C GLY A 2 16.75 -10.24 17.84
N LEU A 3 16.58 -9.08 17.19
CA LEU A 3 15.44 -8.17 17.43
C LEU A 3 14.08 -8.80 17.11
N ILE A 4 13.96 -9.53 15.99
CA ILE A 4 12.68 -10.17 15.61
C ILE A 4 12.37 -11.33 16.56
N ASP A 5 13.40 -12.07 17.00
CA ASP A 5 13.26 -13.12 18.01
C ASP A 5 12.80 -12.58 19.35
N LEU A 6 13.43 -11.49 19.81
CA LEU A 6 13.09 -10.79 21.04
C LEU A 6 11.64 -10.29 21.01
N ILE A 7 11.23 -9.60 19.93
CA ILE A 7 9.86 -9.08 19.77
C ILE A 7 8.83 -10.22 19.67
N SER A 8 9.19 -11.37 19.10
CA SER A 8 8.29 -12.53 18.99
C SER A 8 8.02 -13.25 20.33
N ILE A 9 8.94 -13.15 21.30
CA ILE A 9 8.82 -13.77 22.63
C ILE A 9 8.42 -12.77 23.72
N LEU A 10 8.64 -11.47 23.49
CA LEU A 10 8.27 -10.37 24.39
C LEU A 10 6.82 -10.45 24.91
N PRO A 11 5.79 -10.79 24.10
CA PRO A 11 4.42 -10.87 24.57
C PRO A 11 4.19 -11.98 25.59
N PHE A 12 4.99 -13.06 25.54
CA PHE A 12 4.90 -14.16 26.51
C PHE A 12 5.41 -13.71 27.89
N PHE A 13 6.56 -13.03 27.92
CA PHE A 13 7.15 -12.55 29.17
C PHE A 13 6.39 -11.35 29.76
N LEU A 14 5.90 -10.43 28.93
CA LEU A 14 5.10 -9.28 29.39
C LEU A 14 3.77 -9.71 30.01
N ASN A 15 3.12 -10.75 29.48
CA ASN A 15 1.88 -11.29 30.06
C ASN A 15 2.08 -11.88 31.47
N GLN A 16 3.28 -12.36 31.79
CA GLN A 16 3.59 -12.96 33.08
C GLN A 16 4.03 -11.93 34.13
N LEU A 17 4.67 -10.84 33.70
CA LEU A 17 5.23 -9.82 34.59
C LEU A 17 4.24 -8.70 34.94
N VAL A 18 3.27 -8.40 34.07
CA VAL A 18 2.36 -7.26 34.26
C VAL A 18 0.90 -7.70 34.11
N LYS A 19 0.12 -7.61 35.20
CA LYS A 19 -1.36 -7.75 35.16
C LYS A 19 -1.97 -6.48 34.55
N VAL A 20 -1.77 -6.26 33.24
CA VAL A 20 -2.33 -5.10 32.52
C VAL A 20 -3.78 -5.38 32.13
N ASP A 21 -4.59 -4.31 32.06
CA ASP A 21 -5.96 -4.29 31.57
C ASP A 21 -6.13 -5.11 30.26
N GLY A 22 -7.22 -5.88 30.14
CA GLY A 22 -7.40 -6.91 29.10
C GLY A 22 -7.35 -6.38 27.65
N ARG A 23 -7.58 -5.07 27.47
CA ARG A 23 -7.48 -4.36 26.18
C ARG A 23 -6.04 -4.25 25.68
N PHE A 24 -5.09 -3.94 26.55
CA PHE A 24 -3.66 -3.87 26.19
C PHE A 24 -3.11 -5.25 25.87
N LEU A 25 -3.53 -6.28 26.62
CA LEU A 25 -3.19 -7.68 26.35
C LEU A 25 -3.69 -8.16 24.99
N ARG A 26 -4.80 -7.60 24.46
CA ARG A 26 -5.31 -7.91 23.12
C ARG A 26 -4.40 -7.38 22.01
N ILE A 27 -3.87 -6.16 22.17
CA ILE A 27 -2.87 -5.59 21.24
C ILE A 27 -1.57 -6.38 21.31
N LEU A 28 -1.16 -6.83 22.50
CA LEU A 28 0.05 -7.66 22.64
C LEU A 28 -0.04 -9.00 21.87
N ARG A 29 -1.25 -9.51 21.61
CA ARG A 29 -1.44 -10.70 20.76
C ARG A 29 -1.09 -10.44 19.30
N LEU A 30 -1.20 -9.21 18.80
CA LEU A 30 -0.82 -8.87 17.42
C LEU A 30 0.69 -9.02 17.18
N PHE A 31 1.53 -8.85 18.20
CA PHE A 31 2.96 -9.14 18.10
C PHE A 31 3.25 -10.61 17.78
N ARG A 32 2.29 -11.54 17.98
CA ARG A 32 2.44 -12.93 17.50
C ARG A 32 2.52 -13.00 15.97
N LEU A 33 1.95 -12.04 15.23
CA LEU A 33 2.09 -11.92 13.78
C LEU A 33 3.54 -11.69 13.36
N THR A 34 4.41 -11.19 14.25
CA THR A 34 5.84 -11.06 13.95
C THR A 34 6.53 -12.42 13.74
N ARG A 35 5.90 -13.53 14.19
CA ARG A 35 6.33 -14.90 13.85
C ARG A 35 6.15 -15.22 12.37
N ILE A 36 5.30 -14.52 11.61
CA ILE A 36 5.23 -14.71 10.14
C ILE A 36 6.57 -14.31 9.50
N PHE A 37 7.22 -13.26 10.01
CA PHE A 37 8.58 -12.90 9.58
C PHE A 37 9.63 -13.96 9.95
N LYS A 38 9.36 -14.90 10.88
CA LYS A 38 10.21 -16.09 11.11
C LYS A 38 10.17 -17.06 9.93
N LEU A 39 9.00 -17.27 9.32
CA LEU A 39 8.83 -18.19 8.19
C LEU A 39 9.62 -17.73 6.97
N GLY A 40 9.80 -16.41 6.80
CA GLY A 40 10.63 -15.83 5.74
C GLY A 40 12.15 -16.01 5.91
N ARG A 41 12.65 -16.41 7.09
CA ARG A 41 14.10 -16.41 7.42
C ARG A 41 14.93 -17.37 6.58
N GLY A 42 14.37 -18.52 6.23
CA GLY A 42 15.02 -19.55 5.41
C GLY A 42 14.67 -19.45 3.92
N SER A 43 13.73 -18.59 3.52
CA SER A 43 13.24 -18.55 2.15
C SER A 43 14.23 -17.82 1.24
N SER A 44 14.95 -18.58 0.42
CA SER A 44 15.78 -18.05 -0.66
C SER A 44 14.96 -17.15 -1.59
N SER A 45 13.69 -17.47 -1.83
CA SER A 45 12.77 -16.67 -2.66
C SER A 45 12.44 -15.31 -2.03
N LEU A 46 12.25 -15.25 -0.71
CA LEU A 46 11.95 -13.99 -0.02
C LEU A 46 13.17 -13.07 0.02
N LYS A 47 14.37 -13.63 0.20
CA LYS A 47 15.64 -12.87 0.09
C LYS A 47 15.82 -12.29 -1.31
N LEU A 48 15.50 -13.08 -2.33
CA LEU A 48 15.54 -12.67 -3.73
C LEU A 48 14.56 -11.54 -4.03
N PHE A 49 13.33 -11.66 -3.52
CA PHE A 49 12.31 -10.63 -3.66
C PHE A 49 12.71 -9.31 -2.98
N ILE A 50 13.24 -9.38 -1.75
CA ILE A 50 13.74 -8.18 -1.05
C ILE A 50 14.91 -7.56 -1.82
N LYS A 51 15.82 -8.38 -2.37
CA LYS A 51 16.94 -7.89 -3.17
C LYS A 51 16.45 -7.19 -4.45
N ALA A 52 15.46 -7.75 -5.13
CA ALA A 52 14.81 -7.13 -6.27
C ALA A 52 14.20 -5.77 -5.89
N LEU A 53 13.37 -5.71 -4.83
CA LEU A 53 12.79 -4.45 -4.34
C LEU A 53 13.83 -3.38 -4.00
N ASN A 54 14.95 -3.78 -3.38
CA ASN A 54 16.04 -2.86 -3.07
C ASN A 54 16.75 -2.35 -4.32
N GLY A 55 16.80 -3.17 -5.38
CA GLY A 55 17.35 -2.80 -6.69
C GLY A 55 16.55 -1.69 -7.37
N VAL A 56 15.22 -1.72 -7.23
CA VAL A 56 14.30 -0.75 -7.86
C VAL A 56 13.71 0.27 -6.89
N LYS A 57 14.36 0.50 -5.74
CA LYS A 57 13.80 1.33 -4.66
C LYS A 57 13.58 2.79 -5.07
N ASN A 58 14.39 3.32 -6.00
CA ASN A 58 14.31 4.71 -6.41
C ASN A 58 13.15 4.92 -7.38
N GLU A 59 12.97 3.96 -8.29
CA GLU A 59 11.88 3.86 -9.23
C GLU A 59 10.55 3.72 -8.47
N LEU A 60 10.49 2.86 -7.45
CA LEU A 60 9.31 2.72 -6.59
C LEU A 60 8.97 4.00 -5.82
N LYS A 61 9.97 4.71 -5.32
CA LYS A 61 9.76 6.03 -4.69
C LYS A 61 9.21 7.03 -5.68
N PHE A 62 9.75 7.05 -6.90
CA PHE A 62 9.29 7.94 -7.96
C PHE A 62 7.85 7.62 -8.37
N THR A 63 7.50 6.35 -8.55
CA THR A 63 6.12 5.95 -8.87
C THR A 63 5.16 6.33 -7.75
N LEU A 64 5.56 6.13 -6.48
CA LEU A 64 4.74 6.51 -5.33
C LEU A 64 4.52 8.03 -5.27
N PHE A 65 5.57 8.80 -5.56
CA PHE A 65 5.47 10.25 -5.63
C PHE A 65 4.50 10.70 -6.74
N LEU A 66 4.59 10.12 -7.93
CA LEU A 66 3.65 10.39 -9.02
C LEU A 66 2.21 9.99 -8.66
N SER A 67 2.01 8.83 -8.03
CA SER A 67 0.70 8.41 -7.52
C SER A 67 0.11 9.44 -6.55
N LEU A 68 0.92 9.94 -5.61
CA LEU A 68 0.48 10.92 -4.63
C LEU A 68 0.06 12.23 -5.30
N LEU A 69 0.84 12.72 -6.26
CA LEU A 69 0.47 13.92 -7.03
C LEU A 69 -0.83 13.73 -7.79
N ALA A 70 -1.01 12.58 -8.45
CA ALA A 70 -2.25 12.26 -9.15
C ALA A 70 -3.44 12.21 -8.20
N ILE A 71 -3.29 11.60 -7.01
CA ILE A 71 -4.34 11.57 -5.98
C ILE A 71 -4.72 12.97 -5.54
N LEU A 72 -3.74 13.83 -5.21
CA LEU A 72 -4.00 15.19 -4.74
C LEU A 72 -4.66 16.06 -5.84
N PHE A 73 -4.19 15.93 -7.07
CA PHE A 73 -4.81 16.60 -8.22
C PHE A 73 -6.27 16.15 -8.41
N SER A 74 -6.50 14.84 -8.37
CA SER A 74 -7.83 14.26 -8.56
C SER A 74 -8.80 14.61 -7.45
N ALA A 75 -8.32 14.61 -6.19
CA ALA A 75 -9.09 15.01 -5.02
C ALA A 75 -9.49 16.48 -5.10
N SER A 76 -8.58 17.34 -5.56
CA SER A 76 -8.86 18.78 -5.73
C SER A 76 -9.87 19.01 -6.85
N ALA A 77 -9.65 18.40 -8.02
CA ALA A 77 -10.53 18.56 -9.18
C ALA A 77 -11.95 18.02 -8.91
N ILE A 78 -12.08 16.83 -8.33
CA ILE A 78 -13.39 16.24 -8.06
C ILE A 78 -14.15 17.04 -7.00
N TYR A 79 -13.46 17.59 -5.99
CA TYR A 79 -14.06 18.46 -4.98
C TYR A 79 -14.76 19.64 -5.66
N TYR A 80 -14.06 20.38 -6.53
CA TYR A 80 -14.67 21.52 -7.22
C TYR A 80 -15.79 21.13 -8.20
N LEU A 81 -15.77 19.92 -8.74
CA LEU A 81 -16.81 19.43 -9.65
C LEU A 81 -18.05 18.90 -8.94
N GLU A 82 -17.93 18.40 -7.71
CA GLU A 82 -19.00 17.66 -7.03
C GLU A 82 -19.46 18.28 -5.71
N HIS A 83 -18.70 19.19 -5.10
CA HIS A 83 -19.02 19.73 -3.77
C HIS A 83 -20.41 20.38 -3.72
N GLU A 84 -20.80 21.16 -4.73
CA GLU A 84 -22.11 21.81 -4.75
C GLU A 84 -23.26 20.79 -4.86
N ALA A 85 -23.06 19.70 -5.60
CA ALA A 85 -24.08 18.66 -5.79
C ALA A 85 -24.12 17.66 -4.62
N GLN A 86 -22.99 17.44 -3.95
CA GLN A 86 -22.81 16.42 -2.91
C GLN A 86 -21.91 16.95 -1.77
N PRO A 87 -22.34 18.00 -1.02
CA PRO A 87 -21.49 18.67 -0.03
C PRO A 87 -21.12 17.77 1.15
N GLU A 88 -21.93 16.75 1.46
CA GLU A 88 -21.63 15.78 2.53
C GLU A 88 -20.58 14.73 2.10
N LYS A 89 -20.57 14.33 0.82
CA LYS A 89 -19.65 13.30 0.31
C LYS A 89 -18.31 13.85 -0.16
N PHE A 90 -18.34 15.02 -0.80
CA PHE A 90 -17.16 15.75 -1.24
C PHE A 90 -17.02 17.02 -0.39
N SER A 91 -17.00 16.87 0.94
CA SER A 91 -17.06 18.01 1.90
C SER A 91 -15.78 18.83 1.96
N SER A 92 -14.63 18.21 1.69
CA SER A 92 -13.34 18.88 1.59
C SER A 92 -12.44 18.15 0.61
N ILE A 93 -11.33 18.80 0.21
CA ILE A 93 -10.28 18.16 -0.58
C ILE A 93 -9.73 16.93 0.17
N THR A 94 -9.57 17.02 1.49
CA THR A 94 -9.08 15.90 2.32
C THR A 94 -10.00 14.69 2.28
N GLU A 95 -11.32 14.89 2.37
CA GLU A 95 -12.28 13.78 2.22
C GLU A 95 -12.27 13.23 0.79
N SER A 96 -12.08 14.10 -0.20
CA SER A 96 -11.97 13.72 -1.61
C SER A 96 -10.73 12.87 -1.93
N ILE A 97 -9.70 12.88 -1.06
CA ILE A 97 -8.53 11.99 -1.17
C ILE A 97 -8.94 10.53 -1.08
N TRP A 98 -9.95 10.18 -0.26
CA TRP A 98 -10.44 8.81 -0.14
C TRP A 98 -10.95 8.30 -1.48
N TRP A 99 -11.88 9.06 -2.10
CA TRP A 99 -12.42 8.73 -3.41
C TRP A 99 -11.32 8.65 -4.48
N ALA A 100 -10.41 9.63 -4.52
CA ALA A 100 -9.32 9.66 -5.49
C ALA A 100 -8.40 8.45 -5.35
N THR A 101 -8.06 8.07 -4.11
CA THR A 101 -7.19 6.92 -3.81
C THR A 101 -7.84 5.61 -4.25
N VAL A 102 -9.09 5.37 -3.84
CA VAL A 102 -9.84 4.15 -4.16
C VAL A 102 -10.10 4.03 -5.67
N SER A 103 -10.36 5.14 -6.35
CA SER A 103 -10.61 5.17 -7.79
C SER A 103 -9.33 4.97 -8.61
N LEU A 104 -8.25 5.69 -8.29
CA LEU A 104 -6.95 5.55 -8.97
C LEU A 104 -6.31 4.19 -8.71
N ALA A 105 -6.51 3.62 -7.53
CA ALA A 105 -6.07 2.25 -7.23
C ALA A 105 -6.96 1.17 -7.85
N THR A 106 -7.99 1.55 -8.63
CA THR A 106 -8.94 0.65 -9.31
C THR A 106 -9.77 -0.24 -8.35
N VAL A 107 -9.90 0.17 -7.09
CA VAL A 107 -10.68 -0.57 -6.07
C VAL A 107 -12.17 -0.29 -6.22
N GLY A 108 -12.55 0.98 -6.31
CA GLY A 108 -13.92 1.41 -6.62
C GLY A 108 -15.02 0.86 -5.69
N TYR A 109 -14.95 1.12 -4.38
CA TYR A 109 -15.95 0.64 -3.41
C TYR A 109 -17.39 1.10 -3.71
N GLY A 110 -17.57 2.27 -4.34
CA GLY A 110 -18.89 2.79 -4.73
C GLY A 110 -19.67 3.48 -3.61
N ASP A 111 -19.06 3.67 -2.45
CA ASP A 111 -19.57 4.47 -1.33
C ASP A 111 -19.69 5.97 -1.67
N VAL A 112 -18.68 6.49 -2.37
CA VAL A 112 -18.65 7.86 -2.92
C VAL A 112 -18.38 7.79 -4.42
N TYR A 113 -19.12 8.58 -5.20
CA TYR A 113 -18.95 8.67 -6.65
C TYR A 113 -19.53 9.98 -7.19
N PRO A 114 -19.00 10.52 -8.31
CA PRO A 114 -19.52 11.74 -8.90
C PRO A 114 -20.89 11.53 -9.54
N VAL A 115 -21.78 12.51 -9.35
CA VAL A 115 -23.12 12.53 -9.93
C VAL A 115 -23.26 13.56 -11.04
N THR A 116 -22.44 14.61 -11.05
CA THR A 116 -22.46 15.66 -12.06
C THR A 116 -21.89 15.18 -13.40
N ALA A 117 -22.28 15.84 -14.49
CA ALA A 117 -21.75 15.52 -15.81
C ALA A 117 -20.22 15.75 -15.87
N GLY A 118 -19.75 16.88 -15.33
CA GLY A 118 -18.32 17.21 -15.27
C GLY A 118 -17.52 16.21 -14.43
N GLY A 119 -18.01 15.88 -13.24
CA GLY A 119 -17.38 14.90 -12.36
C GLY A 119 -17.31 13.50 -12.97
N LYS A 120 -18.36 13.05 -13.68
CA LYS A 120 -18.36 11.76 -14.39
C LYS A 120 -17.36 11.71 -15.55
N ILE A 121 -17.26 12.78 -16.35
CA ILE A 121 -16.27 12.87 -17.42
C ILE A 121 -14.86 12.83 -16.84
N PHE A 122 -14.60 13.65 -15.81
CA PHE A 122 -13.31 13.68 -15.13
C PHE A 122 -12.96 12.32 -14.53
N ALA A 123 -13.89 11.68 -13.82
CA ALA A 123 -13.70 10.37 -13.22
C ALA A 123 -13.42 9.29 -14.27
N SER A 124 -14.07 9.35 -15.43
CA SER A 124 -13.81 8.40 -16.52
C SER A 124 -12.37 8.52 -17.04
N ILE A 125 -11.88 9.75 -17.23
CA ILE A 125 -10.51 10.00 -17.66
C ILE A 125 -9.50 9.55 -16.59
N ILE A 126 -9.75 9.91 -15.33
CA ILE A 126 -8.81 9.60 -14.25
C ILE A 126 -8.76 8.10 -13.95
N SER A 127 -9.86 7.37 -14.09
CA SER A 127 -9.88 5.92 -13.95
C SER A 127 -8.98 5.21 -14.97
N LEU A 128 -8.93 5.70 -16.22
CA LEU A 128 -8.00 5.18 -17.23
C LEU A 128 -6.54 5.45 -16.85
N ILE A 129 -6.25 6.64 -16.30
CA ILE A 129 -4.92 7.00 -15.80
C ILE A 129 -4.53 6.10 -14.61
N GLY A 130 -5.48 5.78 -13.72
CA GLY A 130 -5.29 4.90 -12.57
C GLY A 130 -4.72 3.52 -12.93
N ILE A 131 -5.19 2.94 -14.03
CA ILE A 131 -4.66 1.66 -14.56
C ILE A 131 -3.15 1.78 -14.80
N GLY A 132 -2.70 2.87 -15.42
CA GLY A 132 -1.28 3.15 -15.65
C GLY A 132 -0.50 3.30 -14.35
N ILE A 133 -1.06 4.03 -13.38
CA ILE A 133 -0.43 4.26 -12.07
C ILE A 133 -0.17 2.94 -11.33
N VAL A 134 -1.09 1.97 -11.38
CA VAL A 134 -0.92 0.65 -10.74
C VAL A 134 -0.01 -0.27 -11.56
N ALA A 135 -0.06 -0.18 -12.89
CA ALA A 135 0.72 -1.03 -13.78
C ALA A 135 2.23 -0.79 -13.67
N ILE A 136 2.66 0.47 -13.52
CA ILE A 136 4.09 0.83 -13.49
C ILE A 136 4.86 0.17 -12.33
N PRO A 137 4.50 0.35 -11.04
CA PRO A 137 5.23 -0.28 -9.93
C PRO A 137 5.15 -1.81 -9.99
N THR A 138 4.00 -2.36 -10.40
CA THR A 138 3.83 -3.80 -10.62
C THR A 138 4.83 -4.34 -11.67
N GLY A 139 4.95 -3.64 -12.80
CA GLY A 139 5.88 -3.99 -13.87
C GLY A 139 7.34 -3.90 -13.45
N ILE A 140 7.72 -2.83 -12.75
CA ILE A 140 9.07 -2.62 -12.23
C ILE A 140 9.47 -3.74 -11.26
N ILE A 141 8.60 -4.07 -10.30
CA ILE A 141 8.85 -5.14 -9.33
C ILE A 141 8.98 -6.49 -10.04
N SER A 142 8.08 -6.77 -11.00
CA SER A 142 8.09 -8.02 -11.78
C SER A 142 9.39 -8.18 -12.55
N ALA A 143 9.81 -7.16 -13.30
CA ALA A 143 11.04 -7.17 -14.09
C ALA A 143 12.28 -7.40 -13.21
N SER A 144 12.40 -6.66 -12.11
CA SER A 144 13.53 -6.80 -11.17
C SER A 144 13.55 -8.17 -10.50
N PHE A 145 12.38 -8.72 -10.16
CA PHE A 145 12.30 -10.04 -9.54
C PHE A 145 12.74 -11.15 -10.51
N VAL A 146 12.33 -11.07 -11.78
CA VAL A 146 12.75 -12.01 -12.83
C VAL A 146 14.26 -11.91 -13.08
N GLU A 147 14.81 -10.71 -13.13
CA GLU A 147 16.25 -10.48 -13.30
C GLU A 147 17.05 -11.12 -12.15
N GLU A 148 16.62 -10.94 -10.91
CA GLU A 148 17.31 -11.48 -9.74
C GLU A 148 17.22 -13.03 -9.70
N ILE A 149 16.10 -13.63 -10.14
CA ILE A 149 15.99 -15.10 -10.36
C ILE A 149 17.03 -15.60 -11.36
N HIS A 150 17.20 -14.89 -12.47
CA HIS A 150 18.16 -15.27 -13.50
C HIS A 150 19.60 -15.18 -13.00
N ASN A 151 19.94 -14.10 -12.29
CA ASN A 151 21.25 -13.89 -11.70
C ASN A 151 21.60 -14.98 -10.66
N GLN A 152 20.64 -15.39 -9.83
CA GLN A 152 20.83 -16.48 -8.88
C GLN A 152 21.09 -17.83 -9.57
N ARG A 153 20.44 -18.10 -10.71
CA ARG A 153 20.66 -19.34 -11.48
C ARG A 153 22.03 -19.37 -12.16
N LYS A 154 22.50 -18.23 -12.67
CA LYS A 154 23.84 -18.10 -13.28
C LYS A 154 24.96 -18.30 -12.27
N GLY A 155 24.84 -17.74 -11.06
CA GLY A 155 25.85 -17.91 -10.00
C GLY A 155 25.91 -19.32 -9.38
N LYS A 156 25.05 -20.25 -9.81
CA LYS A 156 25.07 -21.67 -9.42
C LYS A 156 25.72 -22.60 -10.47
N LYS A 157 26.04 -22.08 -11.67
CA LYS A 157 26.82 -22.79 -12.69
C LYS A 157 28.28 -22.43 -12.55
#